data_AF-A0A519JNI7-F1
#
_entry.id   AF-A0A519JNI7-F1
#
_cell.length_a   1.000
_cell.length_b   1.000
_cell.length_c   1.000
_cell.angle_alpha   90.00
_cell.angle_beta   90.00
_cell.angle_gamma   90.00
#
_symmetry.space_group_name_H-M   'P 1'
#
loop_
_entity.id
_entity.type
_entity.pdbx_description
1 polymer ?
#
loop_
_entity_poly.entity_id
_entity_poly.type
_entity_poly.pdbx_seq_one_letter_code
_entity_poly.pdbx_strand_id
1 'polypeptide(L)'
;EGAAEADHGPLPDKVRFRIRGMSAATDNIGLFFGEDIFIAIGSIVLMVGFLEQAGIRVEALHISLWAIPTAIAAFIVHGVRLWLFDRTLKRDLATPAREAEAAQ
;
A
#
# COMPACT_ATOMS: atom_id res chain seq x y z
N GLU A 1 3.48 3.27 -13.74
CA GLU A 1 4.17 4.26 -14.62
C GLU A 1 3.49 4.40 -15.96
N GLY A 2 3.36 3.33 -16.76
CA GLY A 2 2.75 3.41 -18.10
C GLY A 2 1.38 4.08 -18.17
N ALA A 3 0.50 3.85 -17.19
CA ALA A 3 -0.79 4.54 -17.12
C ALA A 3 -0.64 6.07 -16.97
N ALA A 4 0.30 6.52 -16.14
CA ALA A 4 0.53 7.95 -15.93
C ALA A 4 1.20 8.62 -17.15
N GLU A 5 2.07 7.90 -17.87
CA GLU A 5 2.63 8.39 -19.14
C GLU A 5 1.58 8.47 -20.25
N ALA A 6 0.59 7.56 -20.27
CA ALA A 6 -0.52 7.62 -21.21
C ALA A 6 -1.42 8.84 -20.97
N ASP A 7 -1.70 9.18 -19.71
CA ASP A 7 -2.59 10.29 -19.34
C ASP A 7 -1.93 11.68 -19.42
N HIS A 8 -0.61 11.75 -19.20
CA HIS A 8 0.10 13.03 -19.04
C HIS A 8 1.28 13.23 -20.01
N GLY A 9 1.57 12.27 -20.88
CA GLY A 9 2.74 12.30 -21.74
C GLY A 9 4.05 12.04 -20.98
N PRO A 10 5.20 12.44 -21.54
CA PRO A 10 6.51 12.21 -20.92
C PRO A 10 6.61 12.81 -19.51
N LEU A 11 6.89 11.97 -18.52
CA LEU A 11 6.96 12.38 -17.12
C LEU A 11 8.40 12.75 -16.72
N PRO A 12 8.59 13.82 -15.91
CA PRO A 12 9.89 14.11 -15.29
C PRO A 12 10.38 12.95 -14.41
N ASP A 13 11.69 12.71 -14.35
CA ASP A 13 12.30 11.61 -13.57
C ASP A 13 11.83 11.57 -12.11
N LYS A 14 11.73 12.75 -11.47
CA LYS A 14 11.24 12.88 -10.09
C LYS A 14 9.83 12.30 -9.91
N VAL A 15 8.96 12.51 -10.90
CA VAL A 15 7.58 12.01 -10.89
C VAL A 15 7.58 10.50 -11.09
N ARG A 16 8.36 10.00 -12.05
CA ARG A 16 8.50 8.55 -12.30
C ARG A 16 8.96 7.80 -11.03
N PHE A 17 10.04 8.25 -10.39
CA PHE A 17 10.54 7.61 -9.18
C PHE A 17 9.54 7.65 -8.02
N ARG A 18 8.75 8.73 -7.88
CA ARG A 18 7.66 8.77 -6.89
C ARG A 18 6.58 7.74 -7.20
N ILE A 19 6.19 7.58 -8.47
CA ILE A 19 5.20 6.57 -8.87
C ILE A 19 5.72 5.16 -8.55
N ARG A 20 6.99 4.84 -8.88
CA ARG A 20 7.61 3.54 -8.51
C ARG A 20 7.58 3.30 -7.01
N GLY A 21 7.95 4.30 -6.23
CA GLY A 21 7.93 4.21 -4.77
C GLY A 21 6.53 3.92 -4.24
N MET A 22 5.51 4.55 -4.79
CA MET A 22 4.11 4.29 -4.42
C MET A 22 3.62 2.91 -4.87
N SER A 23 4.04 2.42 -6.04
CA SER A 23 3.76 1.06 -6.48
C SER A 23 4.40 0.02 -5.56
N ALA A 24 5.70 0.13 -5.29
CA ALA A 24 6.40 -0.77 -4.37
C ALA A 24 5.80 -0.76 -2.96
N ALA A 25 5.35 0.42 -2.48
CA ALA A 25 4.68 0.51 -1.19
C ALA A 25 3.30 -0.16 -1.21
N THR A 26 2.58 -0.14 -2.34
CA THR A 26 1.30 -0.84 -2.49
C THR A 26 1.48 -2.34 -2.43
N ASP A 27 2.49 -2.86 -3.13
CA ASP A 27 2.78 -4.30 -3.14
C ASP A 27 3.20 -4.78 -1.74
N ASN A 28 4.07 -4.04 -1.04
CA ASN A 28 4.48 -4.39 0.32
C ASN A 28 3.31 -4.39 1.32
N ILE A 29 2.45 -3.37 1.27
CA ILE A 29 1.29 -3.29 2.18
C ILE A 29 0.30 -4.41 1.87
N GLY A 30 0.00 -4.64 0.58
CA GLY A 30 -0.92 -5.69 0.16
C GLY A 30 -0.42 -7.08 0.54
N LEU A 31 0.86 -7.36 0.31
CA LEU A 31 1.47 -8.65 0.63
C LEU A 31 1.50 -8.89 2.15
N PHE A 32 1.97 -7.91 2.93
CA PHE A 32 2.12 -8.04 4.38
C PHE A 32 0.78 -8.35 5.07
N PHE A 33 -0.22 -7.49 4.87
CA PHE A 33 -1.52 -7.68 5.52
C PHE A 33 -2.35 -8.81 4.88
N GLY A 34 -2.07 -9.16 3.62
CA GLY A 34 -2.64 -10.34 2.97
C GLY A 34 -2.12 -11.64 3.55
N GLU A 35 -0.81 -11.72 3.83
CA GLU A 35 -0.21 -12.84 4.57
C GLU A 35 -0.83 -12.96 5.96
N ASP A 36 -0.93 -11.88 6.72
CA ASP A 36 -1.38 -11.95 8.12
C ASP A 36 -2.80 -12.56 8.31
N ILE A 37 -3.65 -12.55 7.29
CA ILE A 37 -4.97 -13.19 7.30
C ILE A 37 -4.89 -14.71 7.04
N PHE A 38 -3.81 -15.20 6.45
CA PHE A 38 -3.66 -16.59 6.02
C PHE A 38 -3.20 -17.50 7.18
N ILE A 39 -3.99 -18.53 7.47
CA ILE A 39 -3.85 -19.40 8.65
C ILE A 39 -2.57 -20.25 8.63
N ALA A 40 -2.04 -20.54 7.44
CA ALA A 40 -0.95 -21.52 7.25
C ALA A 40 0.46 -20.90 7.23
N ILE A 41 0.65 -19.72 7.82
CA ILE A 41 1.98 -19.09 7.94
C ILE A 41 2.66 -19.53 9.24
N GLY A 42 3.98 -19.77 9.15
CA GLY A 42 4.79 -20.24 10.29
C GLY A 42 4.74 -19.31 11.50
N SER A 43 4.55 -18.01 11.31
CA SER A 43 4.38 -17.03 12.39
C SER A 43 3.14 -17.32 13.25
N ILE A 44 2.01 -17.67 12.64
CA ILE A 44 0.77 -17.99 13.36
C ILE A 44 0.92 -19.29 14.14
N VAL A 45 1.53 -20.32 13.55
CA VAL A 45 1.80 -21.59 14.23
C VAL A 45 2.71 -21.37 15.45
N LEU A 46 3.73 -20.51 15.32
CA LEU A 46 4.60 -20.14 16.43
C LEU A 46 3.84 -19.41 17.55
N MET A 47 2.97 -18.47 17.20
CA MET A 47 2.14 -17.76 18.18
C MET A 47 1.19 -18.71 18.92
N VAL A 48 0.52 -19.61 18.20
CA VAL A 48 -0.35 -20.63 18.79
C VAL A 48 0.45 -21.54 19.74
N GLY A 49 1.60 -22.05 19.29
CA GLY A 49 2.45 -22.89 20.12
C GLY A 49 2.96 -22.19 21.38
N PHE A 50 3.29 -20.90 21.28
CA PHE A 50 3.68 -20.09 22.44
C PHE A 50 2.53 -19.91 23.44
N LEU A 51 1.32 -19.58 22.96
CA LEU A 51 0.14 -19.44 23.81
C LEU A 51 -0.23 -20.77 24.48
N GLU A 52 -0.12 -21.88 23.75
CA GLU A 52 -0.38 -23.20 24.29
C GLU A 52 0.60 -23.57 25.42
N GLN A 53 1.89 -23.23 25.29
CA GLN A 53 2.89 -23.39 26.36
C GLN A 53 2.55 -22.55 27.61
N ALA A 54 1.89 -21.40 27.44
CA ALA A 54 1.38 -20.58 28.53
C ALA A 54 0.05 -21.08 29.12
N GLY A 55 -0.48 -22.21 28.64
CA GLY A 55 -1.76 -22.78 29.07
C GLY A 55 -2.99 -22.13 28.41
N ILE A 56 -2.79 -21.29 27.39
CA ILE A 56 -3.86 -20.58 26.68
C ILE A 56 -4.11 -21.28 25.34
N ARG A 57 -5.27 -21.93 25.20
CA ARG A 57 -5.65 -22.59 23.95
C ARG A 57 -6.36 -21.61 23.03
N VAL A 58 -5.75 -21.32 21.89
CA VAL A 58 -6.31 -20.48 20.82
C VAL A 58 -6.12 -21.19 19.48
N GLU A 59 -7.17 -21.28 18.69
CA GLU A 59 -7.07 -21.80 17.33
C GLU A 59 -6.45 -20.77 16.39
N ALA A 60 -5.60 -21.22 15.47
CA ALA A 60 -4.96 -20.34 14.48
C ALA A 60 -5.98 -19.48 13.69
N LEU A 61 -7.15 -20.04 13.38
CA LEU A 61 -8.25 -19.35 12.72
C LEU A 61 -8.68 -18.09 13.48
N HIS A 62 -8.75 -18.14 14.81
CA HIS A 62 -9.14 -16.98 15.62
C HIS A 62 -8.12 -15.85 15.51
N ILE A 63 -6.83 -16.17 15.49
CA ILE A 63 -5.76 -15.17 15.31
C ILE A 63 -5.87 -14.52 13.93
N SER A 64 -6.04 -15.33 12.87
CA SER A 64 -6.21 -14.84 11.50
C SER A 64 -7.45 -13.95 11.32
N LEU A 65 -8.58 -14.28 11.97
CA LEU A 65 -9.79 -13.45 11.91
C LEU A 65 -9.55 -12.05 12.48
N TRP A 66 -8.75 -11.93 13.53
CA TRP A 66 -8.38 -10.65 14.12
C TRP A 66 -7.37 -9.84 13.29
N ALA A 67 -6.71 -10.45 12.30
CA ALA A 67 -5.90 -9.71 11.33
C ALA A 67 -6.77 -8.94 10.32
N ILE A 68 -8.01 -9.37 10.06
CA ILE A 68 -8.92 -8.76 9.07
C ILE A 68 -9.21 -7.29 9.38
N PRO A 69 -9.61 -6.89 10.61
CA PRO A 69 -9.81 -5.47 10.94
C PRO A 69 -8.58 -4.61 10.67
N THR A 70 -7.39 -5.11 10.98
CA THR A 70 -6.12 -4.42 10.75
C THR A 70 -5.83 -4.25 9.27
N ALA A 71 -6.06 -5.30 8.46
CA ALA A 71 -5.91 -5.24 7.01
C ALA A 71 -6.88 -4.25 6.37
N ILE A 72 -8.14 -4.18 6.85
CA ILE A 72 -9.11 -3.17 6.39
C ILE A 72 -8.62 -1.76 6.74
N ALA A 73 -8.13 -1.53 7.96
CA ALA A 73 -7.59 -0.24 8.36
C ALA A 73 -6.39 0.17 7.48
N ALA A 74 -5.47 -0.76 7.24
CA ALA A 74 -4.31 -0.54 6.36
C ALA A 74 -4.74 -0.22 4.92
N PHE A 75 -5.74 -0.94 4.38
CA PHE A 75 -6.30 -0.67 3.06
C PHE A 75 -6.90 0.74 2.97
N ILE A 76 -7.67 1.17 3.97
CA ILE A 76 -8.26 2.51 4.00
C ILE A 76 -7.15 3.57 4.04
N VAL A 77 -6.19 3.44 4.97
CA VAL A 77 -5.10 4.42 5.13
C VAL A 77 -4.26 4.52 3.85
N HIS A 78 -3.89 3.38 3.27
CA HIS A 78 -3.09 3.36 2.04
C HIS A 78 -3.90 3.84 0.82
N GLY A 79 -5.17 3.48 0.74
CA GLY A 79 -6.09 3.97 -0.29
C GLY A 79 -6.23 5.49 -0.26
N VAL A 80 -6.40 6.08 0.93
CA VAL A 80 -6.39 7.54 1.12
C VAL A 80 -5.05 8.14 0.70
N ARG A 81 -3.92 7.51 1.05
CA ARG A 81 -2.58 7.96 0.64
C ARG A 81 -2.41 7.96 -0.89
N LEU A 82 -2.89 6.92 -1.57
CA LEU A 82 -2.87 6.84 -3.04
C LEU A 82 -3.75 7.93 -3.67
N TRP A 83 -4.93 8.17 -3.11
CA TRP A 83 -5.83 9.22 -3.59
C TRP A 83 -5.24 10.63 -3.43
N LEU A 84 -4.62 10.92 -2.29
CA LEU A 84 -3.90 12.19 -2.06
C LEU A 84 -2.68 12.32 -2.98
N PHE A 85 -1.99 11.21 -3.24
CA PHE A 85 -0.85 11.18 -4.16
C PHE A 85 -1.30 11.51 -5.60
N ASP A 86 -2.37 10.91 -6.10
CA ASP A 86 -2.93 11.21 -7.43
C ASP A 86 -3.29 12.70 -7.58
N ARG A 87 -3.94 13.28 -6.56
CA ARG A 87 -4.25 14.72 -6.53
C ARG A 87 -3.00 15.59 -6.58
N THR A 88 -1.97 15.22 -5.83
CA THR A 88 -0.70 15.94 -5.81
C THR A 88 -0.01 15.84 -7.16
N LEU A 89 -0.02 14.66 -7.79
CA LEU A 89 0.57 14.42 -9.11
C LEU A 89 -0.05 15.32 -10.18
N LYS A 90 -1.38 15.37 -10.22
CA LYS A 90 -2.13 16.23 -11.16
C LYS A 90 -1.78 17.71 -11.00
N ARG A 91 -1.64 18.19 -9.77
CA ARG A 91 -1.22 19.57 -9.50
C ARG A 91 0.23 19.83 -9.91
N ASP A 92 1.14 18.92 -9.55
CA ASP A 92 2.57 19.05 -9.84
C ASP A 92 2.83 19.00 -11.36
N LEU A 93 2.03 18.28 -12.13
CA LEU A 93 2.12 18.20 -13.59
C LEU A 93 1.40 19.36 -14.31
N ALA A 94 0.36 19.96 -13.72
CA ALA A 94 -0.32 21.12 -14.30
C ALA A 94 0.46 22.44 -14.15
N THR A 95 1.34 22.54 -13.14
CA THR A 95 2.15 23.73 -12.87
C THR A 95 3.20 24.02 -13.96
N PRO A 96 4.06 23.05 -14.38
CA PRO A 96 5.04 23.28 -15.44
C PRO A 96 4.42 23.60 -16.80
N ALA A 97 3.20 23.10 -17.09
CA ALA A 97 2.46 23.45 -18.31
C ALA A 97 2.07 24.95 -18.35
N ARG A 98 1.64 25.51 -17.22
CA ARG A 98 1.28 26.94 -17.12
C ARG A 98 2.48 27.87 -17.20
N GLU A 99 3.63 27.47 -16.64
CA GLU A 99 4.87 28.26 -16.72
C GLU A 99 5.41 28.32 -18.16
N ALA A 100 5.28 27.23 -18.93
CA ALA A 100 5.66 27.20 -20.34
C ALA A 100 4.71 28.01 -21.26
N GLU A 101 3.44 28.12 -20.89
CA GLU A 101 2.43 28.92 -21.62
C GLU A 101 2.53 30.41 -21.28
N ALA A 102 2.87 30.78 -20.03
CA ALA A 102 3.07 32.16 -19.62
C ALA A 102 4.40 32.79 -20.07
N ALA A 103 5.36 31.97 -20.53
CA ALA A 103 6.65 32.41 -21.06
C ALA A 103 6.66 32.61 -22.59
N GLN A 104 5.53 32.38 -23.26
CA GLN A 104 5.29 32.64 -24.70
C GLN A 104 4.53 33.95 -24.89
#